data_AF-A0A7C7IGA2-F1
#
_entry.id   AF-A0A7C7IGA2-F1
#
_cell.length_a   1.000
_cell.length_b   1.000
_cell.length_c   1.000
_cell.angle_alpha   90.00
_cell.angle_beta   90.00
_cell.angle_gamma   90.00
#
_symmetry.space_group_name_H-M   'P 1'
#
loop_
_entity.id
_entity.type
_entity.pdbx_description
1 polymer ?
#
loop_
_entity_poly.entity_id
_entity_poly.type
_entity_poly.pdbx_seq_one_letter_code
_entity_poly.pdbx_strand_id
1 'polypeptide(L)'
;MKYHTQGDRKDVFNQDFPIPMQSPWAAEIIEKRKEGDDEPVHIINSEALLSGTTTFFSETDGPAPPRHPITVQKNDQLFSTRYTVRQLFQGRRVHQKYPLLAKAMQDAVEDSSDKIVETEIIMYCLQAGISDLQDRLPIKDLLKERILNHFRGVFHKAEEEGNLFGIMDKENKQDLFALPMELIETNFRPFLADLPKNFTQECMDAMAPYIDEANVTVNLNDDTFKFVGILPGVITRTNADSIFNDTLLWIFNYEDFLNDDYIIEAASIIYHPKRIQIAIVIGALAALVGLISISRRRRIS
;
A
#
# COMPACT_ATOMS: atom_id res chain seq x y z
N MET A 1 -15.47 -8.11 -2.90
CA MET A 1 -14.01 -8.11 -3.10
C MET A 1 -13.51 -9.51 -2.79
N LYS A 2 -12.56 -10.02 -3.57
CA LYS A 2 -11.93 -11.32 -3.34
C LYS A 2 -10.43 -11.18 -3.51
N TYR A 3 -9.67 -11.60 -2.52
CA TYR A 3 -8.24 -11.85 -2.59
C TYR A 3 -8.00 -13.32 -2.94
N HIS A 4 -6.97 -13.53 -3.76
CA HIS A 4 -6.43 -14.83 -4.10
C HIS A 4 -4.91 -14.69 -4.16
N THR A 5 -4.21 -15.21 -3.16
CA THR A 5 -2.74 -15.35 -3.18
C THR A 5 -2.39 -16.83 -3.36
N GLN A 6 -1.31 -17.08 -4.09
CA GLN A 6 -0.83 -18.41 -4.42
C GLN A 6 0.68 -18.37 -4.61
N GLY A 7 1.39 -19.29 -3.97
CA GLY A 7 2.85 -19.39 -4.03
C GLY A 7 3.36 -20.58 -3.23
N ASP A 8 4.66 -20.57 -2.93
CA ASP A 8 5.23 -21.50 -1.96
C ASP A 8 4.83 -21.12 -0.52
N ARG A 9 5.28 -21.89 0.47
CA ARG A 9 4.93 -21.61 1.86
C ARG A 9 5.57 -20.32 2.39
N LYS A 10 6.79 -20.01 1.99
CA LYS A 10 7.49 -18.82 2.50
C LYS A 10 6.87 -17.57 1.93
N ASP A 11 6.62 -17.57 0.63
CA ASP A 11 5.99 -16.49 -0.12
C ASP A 11 4.59 -16.16 0.42
N VAL A 12 3.69 -17.15 0.47
CA VAL A 12 2.28 -16.92 0.87
C VAL A 12 2.11 -16.48 2.34
N PHE A 13 3.07 -16.80 3.20
CA PHE A 13 2.96 -16.57 4.65
C PHE A 13 4.00 -15.61 5.23
N ASN A 14 4.83 -14.95 4.41
CA ASN A 14 5.82 -13.95 4.86
C ASN A 14 5.19 -12.62 5.35
N GLN A 15 3.90 -12.40 5.05
CA GLN A 15 3.10 -11.22 5.43
C GLN A 15 3.56 -9.88 4.82
N ASP A 16 4.26 -9.90 3.69
CA ASP A 16 4.63 -8.68 2.95
C ASP A 16 3.40 -7.96 2.34
N PHE A 17 2.39 -8.71 1.94
CA PHE A 17 1.07 -8.23 1.54
C PHE A 17 -0.02 -8.94 2.38
N PRO A 18 -0.30 -8.44 3.59
CA PRO A 18 -1.19 -9.16 4.49
C PRO A 18 -2.64 -9.18 3.98
N ILE A 19 -3.19 -10.39 3.86
CA ILE A 19 -4.56 -10.62 3.40
C ILE A 19 -5.53 -10.48 4.57
N PRO A 20 -6.62 -9.70 4.45
CA PRO A 20 -7.61 -9.59 5.52
C PRO A 20 -8.31 -10.93 5.74
N MET A 21 -8.25 -11.49 6.96
CA MET A 21 -8.85 -12.79 7.29
C MET A 21 -9.89 -12.72 8.42
N GLN A 22 -10.03 -11.56 9.06
CA GLN A 22 -10.96 -11.38 10.17
C GLN A 22 -12.31 -10.86 9.68
N SER A 23 -13.39 -11.14 10.43
CA SER A 23 -14.73 -10.63 10.15
C SER A 23 -14.69 -9.13 9.79
N PRO A 24 -15.30 -8.70 8.66
CA PRO A 24 -16.32 -9.40 7.86
C PRO A 24 -15.79 -10.33 6.76
N TRP A 25 -14.50 -10.62 6.72
CA TRP A 25 -13.88 -11.46 5.70
C TRP A 25 -14.08 -12.95 5.98
N ALA A 26 -14.47 -13.69 4.95
CA ALA A 26 -14.47 -15.15 4.96
C ALA A 26 -13.20 -15.63 4.25
N ALA A 27 -12.29 -16.24 5.01
CA ALA A 27 -11.01 -16.71 4.50
C ALA A 27 -10.90 -18.25 4.53
N GLU A 28 -10.23 -18.79 3.53
CA GLU A 28 -9.92 -20.21 3.38
C GLU A 28 -8.45 -20.37 2.98
N ILE A 29 -7.75 -21.30 3.63
CA ILE A 29 -6.37 -21.66 3.32
C ILE A 29 -6.38 -23.07 2.74
N ILE A 30 -5.78 -23.24 1.56
CA ILE A 30 -5.75 -24.49 0.81
C ILE A 30 -4.30 -24.86 0.53
N GLU A 31 -3.96 -26.13 0.75
CA GLU A 31 -2.71 -26.73 0.27
C GLU A 31 -3.03 -27.66 -0.91
N LYS A 32 -2.38 -27.44 -2.06
CA LYS A 32 -2.51 -28.30 -3.24
C LYS A 32 -1.18 -28.95 -3.57
N ARG A 33 -1.17 -30.27 -3.67
CA ARG A 33 -0.06 -31.04 -4.26
C ARG A 33 -0.44 -31.46 -5.67
N LYS A 34 0.44 -31.21 -6.63
CA LYS A 34 0.34 -31.79 -7.98
C LYS A 34 1.12 -33.09 -8.00
N GLU A 35 0.64 -34.09 -8.72
CA GLU A 35 1.42 -35.31 -8.97
C GLU A 35 2.70 -34.94 -9.73
N GLY A 36 3.86 -35.24 -9.12
CA GLY A 36 5.18 -34.97 -9.69
C GLY A 36 5.87 -33.69 -9.22
N ASP A 37 5.25 -32.90 -8.34
CA ASP A 37 5.89 -31.76 -7.65
C ASP A 37 6.32 -32.17 -6.24
N ASP A 38 7.55 -31.83 -5.84
CA ASP A 38 8.07 -32.10 -4.50
C ASP A 38 7.55 -31.10 -3.45
N GLU A 39 7.14 -29.89 -3.87
CA GLU A 39 6.65 -28.84 -2.96
C GLU A 39 5.16 -28.52 -3.14
N PRO A 40 4.39 -28.39 -2.04
CA PRO A 40 2.99 -28.02 -2.11
C PRO A 40 2.81 -26.54 -2.48
N VAL A 41 1.80 -26.25 -3.30
CA VAL A 41 1.35 -24.89 -3.57
C VAL A 41 0.37 -24.47 -2.48
N HIS A 42 0.65 -23.36 -1.82
CA HIS A 42 -0.21 -22.76 -0.81
C HIS A 42 -1.10 -21.70 -1.46
N ILE A 43 -2.37 -21.66 -1.07
CA ILE A 43 -3.37 -20.70 -1.58
C ILE A 43 -4.14 -20.14 -0.40
N ILE A 44 -4.33 -18.81 -0.38
CA ILE A 44 -5.27 -18.15 0.52
C ILE A 44 -6.32 -17.45 -0.33
N ASN A 45 -7.59 -17.77 -0.07
CA ASN A 45 -8.73 -17.03 -0.59
C ASN A 45 -9.34 -16.22 0.55
N SER A 46 -9.69 -14.96 0.31
CA SER A 46 -10.45 -14.18 1.27
C SER A 46 -11.46 -13.29 0.58
N GLU A 47 -12.70 -13.29 1.04
CA GLU A 47 -13.78 -12.52 0.41
C GLU A 47 -14.67 -11.78 1.40
N ALA A 48 -15.11 -10.59 0.99
CA ALA A 48 -16.07 -9.78 1.71
C ALA A 48 -16.89 -8.90 0.76
N LEU A 49 -18.10 -8.53 1.18
CA LEU A 49 -18.89 -7.52 0.50
C LEU A 49 -18.48 -6.13 1.01
N LEU A 50 -18.01 -5.28 0.10
CA LEU A 50 -17.58 -3.91 0.43
C LEU A 50 -18.58 -2.90 -0.12
N SER A 51 -18.76 -1.79 0.61
CA SER A 51 -19.58 -0.66 0.20
C SER A 51 -18.97 0.62 0.75
N GLY A 52 -18.87 1.66 -0.08
CA GLY A 52 -18.17 2.89 0.29
C GLY A 52 -16.65 2.71 0.28
N THR A 53 -15.98 3.42 1.18
CA THR A 53 -14.52 3.34 1.34
C THR A 53 -14.16 2.30 2.39
N THR A 54 -13.23 1.42 2.06
CA THR A 54 -12.65 0.41 2.94
C THR A 54 -11.14 0.61 2.98
N THR A 55 -10.61 0.79 4.19
CA THR A 55 -9.18 0.90 4.48
C THR A 55 -8.74 -0.38 5.18
N PHE A 56 -7.74 -1.07 4.63
CA PHE A 56 -7.21 -2.32 5.18
C PHE A 56 -6.15 -2.07 6.25
N PHE A 57 -5.28 -1.10 5.99
CA PHE A 57 -4.24 -0.63 6.90
C PHE A 57 -4.26 0.89 6.94
N SER A 58 -4.22 1.43 8.13
CA SER A 58 -4.28 2.86 8.43
C SER A 58 -2.90 3.38 8.84
N GLU A 59 -2.81 4.67 9.17
CA GLU A 59 -1.57 5.26 9.70
C GLU A 59 -1.22 4.72 11.09
N THR A 60 -2.20 4.26 11.87
CA THR A 60 -1.95 3.72 13.22
C THR A 60 -1.34 2.32 13.20
N ASP A 61 -1.39 1.63 12.06
CA ASP A 61 -0.76 0.31 11.86
C ASP A 61 0.74 0.44 11.53
N GLY A 62 1.27 1.67 11.55
CA GLY A 62 2.66 1.95 11.25
C GLY A 62 2.96 2.06 9.75
N PRO A 63 4.24 2.24 9.39
CA PRO A 63 4.69 2.38 8.01
C PRO A 63 4.84 1.05 7.27
N ALA A 64 5.01 -0.07 7.99
CA ALA A 64 5.33 -1.36 7.40
C ALA A 64 4.28 -1.91 6.41
N PRO A 65 2.99 -2.07 6.79
CA PRO A 65 2.02 -2.74 5.93
C PRO A 65 1.68 -1.92 4.68
N PRO A 66 1.58 -2.53 3.47
CA PRO A 66 1.20 -1.82 2.25
C PRO A 66 -0.23 -1.29 2.33
N ARG A 67 -0.40 0.03 2.20
CA ARG A 67 -1.72 0.65 2.26
C ARG A 67 -2.38 0.62 0.91
N HIS A 68 -3.56 -0.01 0.85
CA HIS A 68 -4.27 -0.18 -0.41
C HIS A 68 -5.79 0.02 -0.27
N PRO A 69 -6.27 1.23 0.08
CA PRO A 69 -7.69 1.45 0.29
C PRO A 69 -8.49 1.34 -1.01
N ILE A 70 -9.72 0.84 -0.88
CA ILE A 70 -10.67 0.71 -1.98
C ILE A 70 -11.91 1.55 -1.72
N THR A 71 -12.42 2.21 -2.75
CA THR A 71 -13.68 2.92 -2.72
C THR A 71 -14.61 2.39 -3.81
N VAL A 72 -15.75 1.86 -3.40
CA VAL A 72 -16.80 1.36 -4.27
C VAL A 72 -18.07 2.18 -4.02
N GLN A 73 -18.62 2.81 -5.06
CA GLN A 73 -19.82 3.63 -4.93
C GLN A 73 -20.87 3.22 -5.95
N LYS A 74 -22.12 3.29 -5.50
CA LYS A 74 -23.32 3.16 -6.32
C LYS A 74 -24.15 4.43 -6.15
N ASN A 75 -24.43 5.12 -7.25
CA ASN A 75 -25.22 6.33 -7.26
C ASN A 75 -26.46 6.14 -8.15
N ASP A 76 -27.63 6.05 -7.51
CA ASP A 76 -28.92 5.90 -8.19
C ASP A 76 -29.45 7.29 -8.60
N GLN A 77 -29.58 7.50 -9.91
CA GLN A 77 -30.20 8.68 -10.50
C GLN A 77 -31.61 8.33 -11.02
N LEU A 78 -32.35 9.35 -11.47
CA LEU A 78 -33.73 9.18 -11.94
C LEU A 78 -33.81 8.20 -13.13
N PHE A 79 -32.90 8.33 -14.09
CA PHE A 79 -32.90 7.57 -15.35
C PHE A 79 -31.73 6.60 -15.50
N SER A 80 -30.85 6.52 -14.52
CA SER A 80 -29.67 5.68 -14.57
C SER A 80 -29.18 5.32 -13.18
N THR A 81 -28.32 4.32 -13.10
CA THR A 81 -27.52 4.02 -11.91
C THR A 81 -26.06 4.00 -12.35
N ARG A 82 -25.22 4.77 -11.65
CA ARG A 82 -23.78 4.84 -11.89
C ARG A 82 -23.04 4.02 -10.84
N TYR A 83 -22.04 3.28 -11.28
CA TYR A 83 -21.12 2.54 -10.42
C TYR A 83 -19.72 3.08 -10.62
N THR A 84 -18.96 3.21 -9.55
CA THR A 84 -17.55 3.60 -9.61
C THR A 84 -16.73 2.75 -8.66
N VAL A 85 -15.57 2.29 -9.13
CA VAL A 85 -14.54 1.67 -8.31
C VAL A 85 -13.27 2.48 -8.44
N ARG A 86 -12.63 2.71 -7.30
CA ARG A 86 -11.29 3.28 -7.20
C ARG A 86 -10.50 2.49 -6.18
N GLN A 87 -9.42 1.86 -6.60
CA GLN A 87 -8.46 1.17 -5.74
C GLN A 87 -7.14 1.94 -5.80
N LEU A 88 -6.58 2.25 -4.63
CA LEU A 88 -5.28 2.89 -4.50
C LEU A 88 -4.30 1.84 -3.98
N PHE A 89 -3.08 1.80 -4.50
CA PHE A 89 -1.92 1.19 -3.88
C PHE A 89 -0.96 2.34 -3.58
N GLN A 90 -0.77 2.64 -2.29
CA GLN A 90 0.00 3.80 -1.88
C GLN A 90 1.48 3.57 -2.13
N GLY A 91 2.12 4.54 -2.78
CA GLY A 91 3.55 4.53 -3.03
C GLY A 91 4.36 4.55 -1.74
N ARG A 92 5.41 3.72 -1.67
CA ARG A 92 6.29 3.62 -0.48
C ARG A 92 7.41 4.66 -0.47
N ARG A 93 7.56 5.42 -1.56
CA ARG A 93 8.58 6.48 -1.71
C ARG A 93 10.01 5.97 -1.56
N VAL A 94 10.29 4.74 -2.02
CA VAL A 94 11.58 4.07 -1.76
C VAL A 94 12.76 4.87 -2.30
N HIS A 95 12.66 5.50 -3.48
CA HIS A 95 13.76 6.33 -4.02
C HIS A 95 14.07 7.56 -3.15
N GLN A 96 13.16 7.97 -2.29
CA GLN A 96 13.33 9.13 -1.40
C GLN A 96 13.83 8.69 -0.02
N LYS A 97 13.41 7.52 0.45
CA LYS A 97 13.79 6.96 1.76
C LYS A 97 15.11 6.18 1.70
N TYR A 98 15.24 5.33 0.70
CA TYR A 98 16.31 4.36 0.50
C TYR A 98 16.82 4.33 -0.97
N PRO A 99 17.47 5.41 -1.46
CA PRO A 99 18.01 5.47 -2.82
C PRO A 99 18.92 4.30 -3.22
N LEU A 100 19.78 3.83 -2.31
CA LEU A 100 20.69 2.70 -2.59
C LEU A 100 19.92 1.39 -2.65
N LEU A 101 18.94 1.19 -1.78
CA LEU A 101 18.04 0.03 -1.86
C LEU A 101 17.30 0.01 -3.20
N ALA A 102 16.73 1.14 -3.61
CA ALA A 102 16.01 1.25 -4.89
C ALA A 102 16.89 0.83 -6.07
N LYS A 103 18.18 1.21 -6.05
CA LYS A 103 19.14 0.83 -7.08
C LYS A 103 19.49 -0.67 -7.01
N ALA A 104 19.73 -1.20 -5.82
CA ALA A 104 20.05 -2.62 -5.62
C ALA A 104 18.92 -3.53 -6.13
N MET A 105 17.67 -3.13 -5.90
CA MET A 105 16.48 -3.86 -6.35
C MET A 105 16.32 -3.88 -7.88
N GLN A 106 16.79 -2.84 -8.58
CA GLN A 106 16.73 -2.75 -10.05
C GLN A 106 17.86 -3.51 -10.74
N ASP A 107 19.08 -3.47 -10.19
CA ASP A 107 20.27 -3.92 -10.89
C ASP A 107 20.52 -5.45 -10.74
N ALA A 108 19.83 -6.16 -9.83
CA ALA A 108 20.09 -7.57 -9.50
C ALA A 108 21.58 -7.86 -9.17
N VAL A 109 22.29 -6.88 -8.59
CA VAL A 109 23.76 -6.91 -8.39
C VAL A 109 24.17 -7.40 -6.99
N GLU A 110 25.05 -8.41 -7.00
CA GLU A 110 25.98 -9.01 -6.02
C GLU A 110 26.06 -8.51 -4.54
N ASP A 111 26.12 -9.51 -3.65
CA ASP A 111 26.37 -9.61 -2.18
C ASP A 111 27.23 -8.54 -1.47
N SER A 112 28.06 -7.75 -2.17
CA SER A 112 28.93 -6.76 -1.52
C SER A 112 28.26 -5.40 -1.30
N SER A 113 27.11 -5.16 -1.96
CA SER A 113 26.36 -3.90 -1.86
C SER A 113 25.34 -3.88 -0.70
N ASP A 114 25.01 -5.05 -0.15
CA ASP A 114 23.96 -5.21 0.87
C ASP A 114 24.26 -4.45 2.16
N LYS A 115 25.52 -4.44 2.61
CA LYS A 115 25.89 -3.76 3.87
C LYS A 115 25.83 -2.24 3.77
N ILE A 116 26.14 -1.67 2.61
CA ILE A 116 26.01 -0.21 2.42
C ILE A 116 24.52 0.16 2.39
N VAL A 117 23.70 -0.65 1.72
CA VAL A 117 22.23 -0.50 1.73
C VAL A 117 21.68 -0.60 3.15
N GLU A 118 22.13 -1.56 3.95
CA GLU A 118 21.75 -1.69 5.36
C GLU A 118 22.06 -0.41 6.17
N THR A 119 23.22 0.23 5.95
CA THR A 119 23.52 1.50 6.66
C THR A 119 22.60 2.65 6.27
N GLU A 120 22.18 2.73 5.01
CA GLU A 120 21.21 3.73 4.53
C GLU A 120 19.86 3.52 5.22
N ILE A 121 19.41 2.27 5.26
CA ILE A 121 18.16 1.88 5.93
C ILE A 121 18.23 2.28 7.42
N ILE A 122 19.28 1.87 8.13
CA ILE A 122 19.45 2.22 9.56
C ILE A 122 19.48 3.73 9.77
N MET A 123 20.18 4.48 8.92
CA MET A 123 20.25 5.94 9.01
C MET A 123 18.89 6.60 8.82
N TYR A 124 18.09 6.12 7.86
CA TYR A 124 16.72 6.59 7.67
C TYR A 124 15.85 6.22 8.87
N CYS A 125 15.88 4.97 9.33
CA CYS A 125 15.12 4.52 10.50
C CYS A 125 15.47 5.37 11.73
N LEU A 126 16.75 5.67 11.95
CA LEU A 126 17.20 6.50 13.06
C LEU A 126 16.64 7.93 12.95
N GLN A 127 16.69 8.52 11.76
CA GLN A 127 16.14 9.85 11.53
C GLN A 127 14.61 9.88 11.72
N ALA A 128 13.90 8.87 11.24
CA ALA A 128 12.46 8.72 11.37
C ALA A 128 12.06 8.49 12.84
N GLY A 129 12.71 7.54 13.52
CA GLY A 129 12.51 7.25 14.94
C GLY A 129 12.70 8.48 15.81
N ILE A 130 13.81 9.21 15.67
CA ILE A 130 14.03 10.47 16.41
C ILE A 130 12.92 11.49 16.13
N SER A 131 12.41 11.55 14.89
CA SER A 131 11.35 12.49 14.52
C SER A 131 10.01 12.12 15.15
N ASP A 132 9.67 10.82 15.21
CA ASP A 132 8.46 10.31 15.87
C ASP A 132 8.50 10.54 17.39
N LEU A 133 9.70 10.59 17.98
CA LEU A 133 9.89 10.91 19.38
C LEU A 133 9.70 12.39 19.72
N GLN A 134 9.74 13.30 18.75
CA GLN A 134 9.90 14.73 19.02
C GLN A 134 8.78 15.32 19.89
N ASP A 135 7.55 14.80 19.76
CA ASP A 135 6.40 15.28 20.53
C ASP A 135 6.41 14.80 22.00
N ARG A 136 7.03 13.63 22.27
CA ARG A 136 7.00 12.98 23.59
C ARG A 136 8.32 13.05 24.37
N LEU A 137 9.44 13.03 23.65
CA LEU A 137 10.81 13.08 24.18
C LEU A 137 11.60 14.11 23.36
N PRO A 138 11.24 15.40 23.45
CA PRO A 138 11.83 16.43 22.61
C PRO A 138 13.33 16.57 22.87
N ILE A 139 14.10 16.62 21.78
CA ILE A 139 15.50 17.01 21.80
C ILE A 139 15.70 18.26 20.95
N LYS A 140 16.78 19.01 21.24
CA LYS A 140 17.13 20.20 20.45
C LYS A 140 17.58 19.77 19.05
N ASP A 141 17.25 20.55 18.02
CA ASP A 141 17.64 20.26 16.63
C ASP A 141 19.16 20.09 16.48
N LEU A 142 19.95 20.92 17.15
CA LEU A 142 21.42 20.80 17.14
C LEU A 142 21.90 19.49 17.78
N LEU A 143 21.20 18.96 18.78
CA LEU A 143 21.53 17.65 19.35
C LEU A 143 21.14 16.52 18.38
N LYS A 144 19.97 16.61 17.74
CA LYS A 144 19.53 15.69 16.67
C LYS A 144 20.56 15.64 15.54
N GLU A 145 21.00 16.78 15.02
CA GLU A 145 22.02 16.84 13.97
C GLU A 145 23.36 16.24 14.42
N ARG A 146 23.80 16.52 15.65
CA ARG A 146 25.03 15.94 16.20
C ARG A 146 24.96 14.42 16.31
N ILE A 147 23.82 13.88 16.73
CA ILE A 147 23.59 12.43 16.79
C ILE A 147 23.66 11.84 15.38
N LEU A 148 22.87 12.37 14.44
CA LEU A 148 22.86 11.86 13.06
C LEU A 148 24.24 11.93 12.39
N ASN A 149 24.99 13.01 12.61
CA ASN A 149 26.35 13.14 12.08
C ASN A 149 27.33 12.17 12.75
N HIS A 150 27.16 11.88 14.04
CA HIS A 150 27.97 10.86 14.72
C HIS A 150 27.77 9.47 14.12
N PHE A 151 26.52 9.05 13.92
CA PHE A 151 26.20 7.77 13.28
C PHE A 151 26.74 7.69 11.84
N ARG A 152 26.57 8.76 11.03
CA ARG A 152 27.17 8.83 9.70
C ARG A 152 28.69 8.66 9.73
N GLY A 153 29.36 9.32 10.67
CA GLY A 153 30.81 9.21 10.83
C GLY A 153 31.26 7.80 11.24
N VAL A 154 30.47 7.11 12.06
CA VAL A 154 30.72 5.72 12.46
C VAL A 154 30.62 4.78 11.26
N PHE A 155 29.55 4.89 10.46
CA PHE A 155 29.39 4.07 9.26
C PHE A 155 30.46 4.36 8.20
N HIS A 156 30.76 5.63 7.94
CA HIS A 156 31.82 6.03 6.99
C HIS A 156 33.18 5.44 7.39
N LYS A 157 33.54 5.55 8.69
CA LYS A 157 34.80 5.00 9.18
C LYS A 157 34.83 3.47 9.09
N ALA A 158 33.72 2.81 9.40
CA ALA A 158 33.60 1.36 9.29
C ALA A 158 33.77 0.85 7.86
N GLU A 159 33.21 1.59 6.89
CA GLU A 159 33.37 1.34 5.46
C GLU A 159 34.83 1.54 5.02
N GLU A 160 35.46 2.67 5.37
CA GLU A 160 36.86 2.96 5.05
C GLU A 160 37.84 1.91 5.61
N GLU A 161 37.57 1.41 6.82
CA GLU A 161 38.42 0.43 7.50
C GLU A 161 38.12 -1.02 7.08
N GLY A 162 37.14 -1.25 6.19
CA GLY A 162 36.69 -2.58 5.78
C GLY A 162 36.07 -3.40 6.91
N ASN A 163 35.67 -2.74 8.01
CA ASN A 163 35.13 -3.35 9.22
C ASN A 163 33.59 -3.22 9.31
N LEU A 164 32.95 -2.78 8.22
CA LEU A 164 31.49 -2.68 8.16
C LEU A 164 30.83 -4.03 8.50
N PHE A 165 31.37 -5.11 7.96
CA PHE A 165 30.96 -6.49 8.31
C PHE A 165 31.14 -6.79 9.80
N GLY A 166 32.23 -6.40 10.45
CA GLY A 166 32.44 -6.67 11.88
C GLY A 166 31.50 -5.88 12.81
N ILE A 167 30.95 -4.78 12.32
CA ILE A 167 29.98 -3.93 13.03
C ILE A 167 28.53 -4.39 12.78
N MET A 168 28.26 -5.03 11.63
CA MET A 168 26.92 -5.46 11.20
C MET A 168 26.66 -6.97 11.39
N ASP A 169 27.67 -7.84 11.30
CA ASP A 169 27.54 -9.32 11.34
C ASP A 169 27.50 -9.92 12.75
N LYS A 170 27.47 -9.10 13.81
CA LYS A 170 27.29 -9.61 15.17
C LYS A 170 25.88 -10.16 15.43
N GLU A 171 24.92 -9.84 14.56
CA GLU A 171 23.52 -10.23 14.68
C GLU A 171 22.94 -10.66 13.31
N ASN A 172 22.97 -11.99 13.05
CA ASN A 172 22.14 -12.76 12.09
C ASN A 172 22.66 -13.12 10.68
N LYS A 173 22.48 -14.42 10.38
CA LYS A 173 22.49 -15.07 9.06
C LYS A 173 21.06 -15.17 8.51
N GLN A 174 20.37 -14.06 8.33
CA GLN A 174 18.99 -14.06 7.83
C GLN A 174 18.87 -13.15 6.60
N ASP A 175 18.02 -13.54 5.67
CA ASP A 175 17.76 -12.84 4.39
C ASP A 175 17.00 -11.50 4.57
N LEU A 176 16.84 -11.02 5.81
CA LEU A 176 16.07 -9.81 6.17
C LEU A 176 16.92 -8.85 7.01
N PHE A 177 16.65 -7.56 6.86
CA PHE A 177 17.26 -6.50 7.66
C PHE A 177 16.84 -6.60 9.13
N ALA A 178 17.80 -6.41 10.02
CA ALA A 178 17.58 -6.36 11.45
C ALA A 178 18.13 -5.05 12.03
N LEU A 179 17.52 -4.58 13.12
CA LEU A 179 18.01 -3.42 13.85
C LEU A 179 19.22 -3.82 14.70
N PRO A 180 20.44 -3.27 14.48
CA PRO A 180 21.62 -3.68 15.22
C PRO A 180 21.66 -3.02 16.60
N MET A 181 20.99 -3.63 17.58
CA MET A 181 20.68 -3.01 18.87
C MET A 181 21.94 -2.56 19.61
N GLU A 182 22.96 -3.43 19.69
CA GLU A 182 24.24 -3.12 20.37
C GLU A 182 24.95 -1.91 19.73
N LEU A 183 24.90 -1.81 18.40
CA LEU A 183 25.48 -0.70 17.64
C LEU A 183 24.75 0.59 17.97
N ILE A 184 23.42 0.59 17.91
CA ILE A 184 22.61 1.77 18.20
C ILE A 184 22.87 2.23 19.64
N GLU A 185 22.78 1.33 20.62
CA GLU A 185 23.04 1.64 22.03
C GLU A 185 24.42 2.23 22.26
N THR A 186 25.46 1.62 21.67
CA THR A 186 26.84 2.05 21.85
C THR A 186 27.07 3.46 21.29
N ASN A 187 26.49 3.77 20.14
CA ASN A 187 26.65 5.07 19.48
C ASN A 187 25.78 6.18 20.10
N PHE A 188 24.79 5.84 20.94
CA PHE A 188 24.09 6.81 21.77
C PHE A 188 24.84 7.20 23.05
N ARG A 189 25.81 6.39 23.52
CA ARG A 189 26.55 6.64 24.78
C ARG A 189 27.12 8.05 24.92
N PRO A 190 27.72 8.66 23.88
CA PRO A 190 28.27 10.03 23.99
C PRO A 190 27.24 11.11 24.29
N PHE A 191 25.94 10.82 24.13
CA PHE A 191 24.85 11.80 24.23
C PHE A 191 23.95 11.60 25.45
N LEU A 192 24.15 10.53 26.24
CA LEU A 192 23.22 10.15 27.31
C LEU A 192 22.96 11.25 28.36
N ALA A 193 23.95 12.11 28.61
CA ALA A 193 23.80 13.24 29.53
C ALA A 193 22.86 14.34 29.00
N ASP A 194 22.76 14.47 27.68
CA ASP A 194 21.95 15.49 27.00
C ASP A 194 20.57 14.95 26.54
N LEU A 195 20.36 13.63 26.66
CA LEU A 195 19.14 12.95 26.22
C LEU A 195 18.11 12.79 27.35
N PRO A 196 16.80 12.81 27.02
CA PRO A 196 15.76 12.40 27.95
C PRO A 196 16.00 10.98 28.48
N LYS A 197 15.49 10.71 29.68
CA LYS A 197 15.52 9.36 30.25
C LYS A 197 14.82 8.37 29.31
N ASN A 198 15.41 7.19 29.14
CA ASN A 198 14.94 6.10 28.26
C ASN A 198 14.96 6.42 26.75
N PHE A 199 15.47 7.58 26.31
CA PHE A 199 15.45 7.97 24.90
C PHE A 199 16.02 6.91 23.95
N THR A 200 17.14 6.28 24.31
CA THR A 200 17.77 5.24 23.49
C THR A 200 16.83 4.08 23.20
N GLN A 201 16.20 3.50 24.22
CA GLN A 201 15.28 2.38 24.05
C GLN A 201 14.05 2.80 23.24
N GLU A 202 13.47 3.93 23.59
CA GLU A 202 12.29 4.50 22.94
C GLU A 202 12.55 4.84 21.46
N CYS A 203 13.79 5.20 21.13
CA CYS A 203 14.22 5.44 19.76
C CYS A 203 14.36 4.13 18.98
N MET A 204 14.94 3.09 19.57
CA MET A 204 15.02 1.78 18.95
C MET A 204 13.63 1.18 18.68
N ASP A 205 12.71 1.32 19.65
CA ASP A 205 11.33 0.89 19.50
C ASP A 205 10.62 1.67 18.37
N ALA A 206 10.91 2.96 18.23
CA ALA A 206 10.40 3.80 17.13
C ALA A 206 11.06 3.51 15.76
N MET A 207 12.28 2.97 15.74
CA MET A 207 12.98 2.58 14.52
C MET A 207 12.42 1.28 13.92
N ALA A 208 12.02 0.32 14.77
CA ALA A 208 11.65 -1.02 14.36
C ALA A 208 10.58 -1.08 13.24
N PRO A 209 9.48 -0.30 13.27
CA PRO A 209 8.48 -0.34 12.20
C PRO A 209 9.03 0.09 10.83
N TYR A 210 10.07 0.92 10.78
CA TYR A 210 10.70 1.34 9.52
C TYR A 210 11.66 0.27 8.97
N ILE A 211 12.26 -0.53 9.85
CA ILE A 211 13.02 -1.73 9.44
C ILE A 211 12.05 -2.75 8.83
N ASP A 212 10.91 -2.98 9.48
CA ASP A 212 9.86 -3.84 8.94
C ASP A 212 9.34 -3.30 7.59
N GLU A 213 9.22 -1.98 7.44
CA GLU A 213 8.89 -1.34 6.17
C GLU A 213 9.90 -1.67 5.05
N ALA A 214 11.20 -1.63 5.36
CA ALA A 214 12.25 -1.99 4.40
C ALA A 214 12.23 -3.49 4.04
N ASN A 215 11.98 -4.36 5.00
CA ASN A 215 11.84 -5.80 4.78
C ASN A 215 10.64 -6.13 3.88
N VAL A 216 9.47 -5.57 4.19
CA VAL A 216 8.28 -5.72 3.34
C VAL A 216 8.55 -5.20 1.93
N THR A 217 9.28 -4.09 1.79
CA THR A 217 9.67 -3.53 0.49
C THR A 217 10.47 -4.51 -0.36
N VAL A 218 11.46 -5.18 0.25
CA VAL A 218 12.29 -6.16 -0.47
C VAL A 218 11.50 -7.41 -0.83
N ASN A 219 10.67 -7.91 0.09
CA ASN A 219 9.87 -9.12 -0.14
C ASN A 219 8.82 -8.92 -1.25
N LEU A 220 8.28 -7.71 -1.42
CA LEU A 220 7.35 -7.42 -2.53
C LEU A 220 8.05 -7.36 -3.90
N ASN A 221 9.37 -7.40 -4.00
CA ASN A 221 10.08 -7.07 -5.25
C ASN A 221 9.77 -8.05 -6.39
N ASP A 222 9.57 -9.32 -6.09
CA ASP A 222 9.25 -10.37 -7.04
C ASP A 222 7.74 -10.63 -7.19
N ASP A 223 6.90 -9.89 -6.45
CA ASP A 223 5.46 -10.01 -6.48
C ASP A 223 4.82 -9.44 -7.76
N THR A 224 3.85 -10.18 -8.28
CA THR A 224 3.01 -9.75 -9.41
C THR A 224 1.55 -9.73 -9.03
N PHE A 225 0.89 -8.59 -9.26
CA PHE A 225 -0.50 -8.36 -8.90
C PHE A 225 -1.42 -8.40 -10.12
N LYS A 226 -2.64 -8.89 -9.88
CA LYS A 226 -3.74 -8.84 -10.85
C LYS A 226 -4.99 -8.36 -10.16
N PHE A 227 -5.61 -7.33 -10.72
CA PHE A 227 -6.90 -6.84 -10.25
C PHE A 227 -7.95 -7.07 -11.34
N VAL A 228 -9.05 -7.72 -10.97
CA VAL A 228 -10.16 -8.00 -11.87
C VAL A 228 -11.41 -7.32 -11.36
N GLY A 229 -11.99 -6.43 -12.16
CA GLY A 229 -13.24 -5.74 -11.85
C GLY A 229 -14.34 -6.16 -12.82
N ILE A 230 -15.50 -6.55 -12.29
CA ILE A 230 -16.72 -6.74 -13.10
C ILE A 230 -17.67 -5.61 -12.77
N LEU A 231 -17.94 -4.73 -13.74
CA LEU A 231 -18.81 -3.57 -13.56
C LEU A 231 -20.10 -3.71 -14.37
N PRO A 232 -21.28 -3.54 -13.76
CA PRO A 232 -22.52 -3.77 -14.47
C PRO A 232 -22.86 -2.60 -15.42
N GLY A 233 -23.50 -2.90 -16.54
CA GLY A 233 -23.90 -1.91 -17.53
C GLY A 233 -22.79 -1.56 -18.51
N VAL A 234 -22.82 -0.33 -19.02
CA VAL A 234 -21.85 0.16 -20.01
C VAL A 234 -20.69 0.84 -19.29
N ILE A 235 -19.46 0.44 -19.59
CA ILE A 235 -18.26 1.10 -19.09
C ILE A 235 -18.18 2.52 -19.68
N THR A 236 -18.03 3.52 -18.81
CA THR A 236 -17.97 4.95 -19.18
C THR A 236 -16.59 5.56 -19.01
N ARG A 237 -15.77 4.98 -18.11
CA ARG A 237 -14.40 5.40 -17.85
C ARG A 237 -13.64 4.23 -17.27
N THR A 238 -12.40 4.02 -17.69
CA THR A 238 -11.49 3.07 -17.05
C THR A 238 -10.04 3.35 -17.46
N ASN A 239 -9.10 2.93 -16.63
CA ASN A 239 -7.68 2.81 -16.97
C ASN A 239 -7.20 1.34 -16.98
N ALA A 240 -8.11 0.37 -17.22
CA ALA A 240 -7.76 -1.04 -17.33
C ALA A 240 -6.85 -1.32 -18.54
N ASP A 241 -5.92 -2.25 -18.38
CA ASP A 241 -5.03 -2.70 -19.45
C ASP A 241 -5.82 -3.47 -20.52
N SER A 242 -6.85 -4.19 -20.10
CA SER A 242 -7.76 -4.88 -21.02
C SER A 242 -9.21 -4.91 -20.53
N ILE A 243 -10.13 -5.00 -21.49
CA ILE A 243 -11.57 -5.04 -21.27
C ILE A 243 -12.16 -6.18 -22.10
N PHE A 244 -12.89 -7.09 -21.44
CA PHE A 244 -13.67 -8.15 -22.08
C PHE A 244 -15.11 -8.11 -21.57
N ASN A 245 -16.02 -7.62 -22.40
CA ASN A 245 -17.41 -7.32 -22.04
C ASN A 245 -17.52 -6.37 -20.83
N ASP A 246 -17.93 -6.89 -19.67
CA ASP A 246 -18.07 -6.17 -18.40
C ASP A 246 -16.89 -6.38 -17.45
N THR A 247 -15.92 -7.20 -17.87
CA THR A 247 -14.74 -7.56 -17.09
C THR A 247 -13.56 -6.68 -17.50
N LEU A 248 -12.91 -6.10 -16.49
CA LEU A 248 -11.79 -5.18 -16.58
C LEU A 248 -10.59 -5.82 -15.88
N LEU A 249 -9.41 -5.77 -16.49
CA LEU A 249 -8.20 -6.36 -15.95
C LEU A 249 -7.08 -5.32 -15.88
N TRP A 250 -6.42 -5.28 -14.73
CA TRP A 250 -5.17 -4.58 -14.49
C TRP A 250 -4.11 -5.61 -14.07
N ILE A 251 -2.92 -5.49 -14.64
CA ILE A 251 -1.73 -6.26 -14.27
C ILE A 251 -0.65 -5.25 -13.91
N PHE A 252 -0.09 -5.38 -12.72
CA PHE A 252 0.91 -4.47 -12.22
C PHE A 252 1.83 -5.19 -11.25
N ASN A 253 2.98 -4.59 -11.02
CA ASN A 253 4.08 -5.15 -10.25
C ASN A 253 4.29 -4.26 -9.03
N TYR A 254 5.16 -4.68 -8.13
CA TYR A 254 5.64 -3.81 -7.08
C TYR A 254 6.29 -2.52 -7.60
N GLU A 255 7.05 -2.60 -8.71
CA GLU A 255 7.68 -1.44 -9.34
C GLU A 255 6.69 -0.30 -9.65
N ASP A 256 5.44 -0.62 -10.01
CA ASP A 256 4.40 0.35 -10.35
C ASP A 256 3.95 1.21 -9.16
N PHE A 257 4.17 0.74 -7.92
CA PHE A 257 3.86 1.48 -6.69
C PHE A 257 5.05 1.54 -5.70
N LEU A 258 6.27 1.33 -6.20
CA LEU A 258 7.51 1.45 -5.43
C LEU A 258 7.68 2.86 -4.87
N ASN A 259 7.43 3.87 -5.71
CA ASN A 259 7.62 5.27 -5.34
C ASN A 259 6.31 6.05 -5.30
N ASP A 260 5.58 6.03 -6.41
CA ASP A 260 4.36 6.80 -6.62
C ASP A 260 3.13 5.91 -6.40
N ASP A 261 1.98 6.54 -6.25
CA ASP A 261 0.72 5.82 -6.07
C ASP A 261 0.28 5.13 -7.37
N TYR A 262 -0.03 3.83 -7.31
CA TYR A 262 -0.71 3.14 -8.40
C TYR A 262 -2.22 3.17 -8.17
N ILE A 263 -2.96 3.69 -9.14
CA ILE A 263 -4.40 3.95 -9.01
C ILE A 263 -5.16 3.15 -10.07
N ILE A 264 -6.08 2.31 -9.63
CA ILE A 264 -7.07 1.63 -10.45
C ILE A 264 -8.37 2.40 -10.39
N GLU A 265 -8.93 2.76 -11.55
CA GLU A 265 -10.20 3.48 -11.63
C GLU A 265 -11.07 2.94 -12.75
N ALA A 266 -12.34 2.71 -12.43
CA ALA A 266 -13.35 2.40 -13.44
C ALA A 266 -14.74 2.88 -13.03
N ALA A 267 -15.57 3.18 -14.02
CA ALA A 267 -16.94 3.61 -13.83
C ALA A 267 -17.86 3.04 -14.92
N SER A 268 -19.06 2.62 -14.53
CA SER A 268 -20.09 2.14 -15.45
C SER A 268 -21.45 2.77 -15.17
N ILE A 269 -22.36 2.64 -16.13
CA ILE A 269 -23.71 3.14 -16.03
C ILE A 269 -24.73 2.12 -16.56
N ILE A 270 -25.83 1.97 -15.82
CA ILE A 270 -27.02 1.26 -16.27
C ILE A 270 -28.11 2.31 -16.52
N TYR A 271 -28.69 2.34 -17.71
CA TYR A 271 -29.84 3.18 -18.00
C TYR A 271 -31.14 2.47 -17.64
N HIS A 272 -32.15 3.22 -17.19
CA HIS A 272 -33.48 2.72 -16.82
C HIS A 272 -34.49 3.07 -17.92
N PRO A 273 -34.54 2.34 -19.05
CA PRO A 273 -35.35 2.71 -20.21
C PRO A 273 -36.84 2.83 -19.88
N LYS A 274 -37.38 1.99 -18.99
CA LYS A 274 -38.78 2.09 -18.53
C LYS A 274 -39.08 3.44 -17.86
N ARG A 275 -38.17 3.95 -17.03
CA ARG A 275 -38.34 5.25 -16.36
C ARG A 275 -38.27 6.40 -17.36
N ILE A 276 -37.36 6.30 -18.34
CA ILE A 276 -37.25 7.25 -19.46
C ILE A 276 -38.54 7.27 -20.27
N GLN A 277 -39.07 6.10 -20.65
CA GLN A 277 -40.32 5.98 -21.39
C GLN A 277 -41.51 6.57 -20.64
N ILE A 278 -41.66 6.26 -19.34
CA ILE A 278 -42.73 6.82 -18.50
C ILE A 278 -42.62 8.35 -18.43
N ALA A 279 -41.41 8.89 -18.25
CA ALA A 279 -41.20 10.34 -18.21
C ALA A 279 -41.58 11.02 -19.54
N ILE A 280 -41.25 10.40 -20.68
CA ILE A 280 -41.65 10.88 -22.01
C ILE A 280 -43.18 10.90 -22.13
N VAL A 281 -43.86 9.82 -21.72
CA VAL A 281 -45.34 9.72 -21.78
C VAL A 281 -46.01 10.77 -20.90
N ILE A 282 -45.55 10.94 -19.65
CA ILE A 282 -46.08 11.95 -18.72
C ILE A 282 -45.83 13.36 -19.27
N GLY A 283 -44.63 13.63 -19.78
CA GLY A 283 -44.29 14.92 -20.37
C GLY A 283 -45.17 15.26 -21.57
N ALA A 284 -45.42 14.29 -22.46
CA ALA A 284 -46.31 14.46 -23.61
C ALA A 284 -47.76 14.73 -23.18
N LEU A 285 -48.28 14.00 -22.19
CA LEU A 285 -49.61 14.23 -21.62
C LEU A 285 -49.74 15.62 -21.01
N ALA A 286 -48.75 16.05 -20.22
CA ALA A 286 -48.74 17.38 -19.60
C ALA A 286 -48.72 18.50 -20.65
N ALA A 287 -47.92 18.35 -21.70
CA ALA A 287 -47.89 19.30 -22.82
C ALA A 287 -49.26 19.39 -23.52
N LEU A 288 -49.91 18.25 -23.76
CA LEU A 288 -51.23 18.19 -24.39
C LEU A 288 -52.30 18.87 -23.54
N VAL A 289 -52.33 18.61 -22.22
CA VAL A 289 -53.24 19.29 -21.28
C VAL A 289 -52.97 20.80 -21.23
N GLY A 290 -51.70 21.21 -21.26
CA GLY A 290 -51.30 22.62 -21.33
C GLY A 290 -51.83 23.31 -22.58
N LEU A 291 -51.66 22.69 -23.76
CA LEU A 291 -52.19 23.20 -25.03
C LEU A 291 -53.72 23.31 -25.04
N ILE A 292 -54.43 22.31 -24.49
CA ILE A 292 -55.89 22.37 -24.33
C ILE A 292 -56.29 23.54 -23.42
N SER A 293 -55.58 23.75 -22.33
CA SER A 293 -55.88 24.83 -21.38
C SER A 293 -55.69 26.21 -21.99
N ILE A 294 -54.61 26.41 -22.77
CA ILE A 294 -54.35 27.65 -23.49
C ILE A 294 -55.40 27.91 -24.58
N SER A 295 -55.74 26.88 -25.37
CA SER A 295 -56.75 27.01 -26.42
C SER A 295 -58.14 27.33 -25.87
N ARG A 296 -58.51 26.77 -24.70
CA ARG A 296 -59.75 27.14 -23.99
C ARG A 296 -59.74 28.60 -23.51
N ARG A 297 -58.63 29.08 -22.94
CA ARG A 297 -58.53 30.50 -22.52
C ARG A 297 -58.66 31.47 -23.70
N ARG A 298 -58.09 31.14 -24.86
CA ARG A 298 -58.21 31.97 -26.08
C ARG A 298 -59.61 31.97 -26.72
N ARG A 299 -60.50 31.02 -26.37
CA ARG A 299 -61.89 31.01 -26.83
C ARG A 299 -62.84 31.80 -25.91
N ILE A 300 -62.40 32.15 -24.71
CA ILE A 300 -63.21 32.84 -23.69
C ILE A 300 -62.87 34.35 -23.62
N SER A 301 -61.73 34.76 -24.19
CA SER A 301 -61.39 36.15 -24.52
C SER A 301 -61.81 36.50 -25.93
#